data_AF-A0A2H1K129-F1
#
_entry.id   AF-A0A2H1K129-F1
#
_cell.length_a   1.000
_cell.length_b   1.000
_cell.length_c   1.000
_cell.angle_alpha   90.00
_cell.angle_beta   90.00
_cell.angle_gamma   90.00
#
_symmetry.space_group_name_H-M   'P 1'
#
loop_
_entity.id
_entity.type
_entity.pdbx_description
1 polymer ?
#
loop_
_entity_poly.entity_id
_entity_poly.type
_entity_poly.pdbx_seq_one_letter_code
_entity_poly.pdbx_strand_id
1 'polypeptide(L)'
;MLNRFNPGRVIAGVFAGLRRRSQTGDEKFDVVAFLVLFGLPVAVAVLLICARVAIDEPEIWLAAAALLVGALLAGFSQVAGWRERILERGRSVDQVRVRALNEAGALILMCIHVSVLGSASLLCVALIEMKDHAGWVDWIAVGLSSIGPASLAYIALSLCLVVNLLWDGFTNEQEDSERENLEDFDGVD
;
A
#
# COMPACT_ATOMS: atom_id res chain seq x y z
N MET A 1 12.06 24.30 1.43
CA MET A 1 11.85 23.20 0.45
C MET A 1 11.80 21.80 1.07
N LEU A 2 12.44 21.55 2.22
CA LEU A 2 12.42 20.25 2.93
C LEU A 2 11.03 19.78 3.46
N ASN A 3 10.05 20.68 3.57
CA ASN A 3 8.70 20.33 4.06
C ASN A 3 7.83 19.57 3.04
N ARG A 4 8.32 19.34 1.80
CA ARG A 4 7.61 18.60 0.75
C ARG A 4 7.83 17.09 0.81
N PHE A 5 8.99 16.64 1.33
CA PHE A 5 9.32 15.23 1.51
C PHE A 5 9.28 14.88 3.01
N ASN A 6 8.10 14.96 3.63
CA ASN A 6 7.93 14.47 5.00
C ASN A 6 7.33 13.05 4.96
N PRO A 7 8.16 11.99 5.07
CA PRO A 7 7.68 10.60 5.06
C PRO A 7 6.71 10.31 6.21
N GLY A 8 6.80 11.08 7.31
CA GLY A 8 5.90 10.98 8.45
C GLY A 8 4.43 11.20 8.08
N ARG A 9 4.13 12.01 7.05
CA ARG A 9 2.74 12.21 6.59
C ARG A 9 2.18 10.99 5.87
N VAL A 10 3.02 10.29 5.11
CA VAL A 10 2.61 9.07 4.39
C VAL A 10 2.41 7.93 5.40
N ILE A 11 3.35 7.81 6.34
CA ILE A 11 3.27 6.84 7.45
C ILE A 11 2.02 7.09 8.29
N ALA A 12 1.74 8.35 8.67
CA ALA A 12 0.53 8.70 9.41
C ALA A 12 -0.75 8.34 8.62
N GLY A 13 -0.75 8.50 7.30
CA GLY A 13 -1.85 8.10 6.42
C GLY A 13 -2.09 6.59 6.40
N VAL A 14 -1.02 5.78 6.41
CA VAL A 14 -1.13 4.32 6.51
C VAL A 14 -1.67 3.89 7.86
N PHE A 15 -1.20 4.49 8.95
CA PHE A 15 -1.72 4.21 10.29
C PHE A 15 -3.17 4.68 10.47
N ALA A 16 -3.59 5.74 9.76
CA ALA A 16 -4.99 6.17 9.73
C ALA A 16 -5.88 5.15 9.01
N GLY A 17 -5.42 4.60 7.88
CA GLY A 17 -6.14 3.54 7.14
C GLY A 17 -6.26 2.20 7.91
N LEU A 18 -5.48 2.01 8.97
CA LEU A 18 -5.56 0.85 9.87
C LEU A 18 -6.51 1.05 11.05
N ARG A 19 -7.27 2.15 11.10
CA ARG A 19 -8.30 2.36 12.13
C ARG A 19 -9.66 1.90 11.64
N ARG A 20 -10.46 1.28 12.51
CA ARG A 20 -11.84 0.91 12.18
C ARG A 20 -12.65 2.18 11.94
N ARG A 21 -13.26 2.28 10.75
CA ARG A 21 -14.16 3.38 10.40
C ARG A 21 -15.32 3.40 11.38
N SER A 22 -15.47 4.52 12.08
CA SER A 22 -16.59 4.81 12.95
C SER A 22 -17.13 6.19 12.60
N GLN A 23 -18.43 6.28 12.29
CA GLN A 23 -19.09 7.55 12.05
C GLN A 23 -19.17 8.43 13.32
N THR A 24 -18.88 7.88 14.50
CA THR A 24 -18.96 8.56 15.80
C THR A 24 -17.63 9.06 16.34
N GLY A 25 -16.53 8.94 15.57
CA GLY A 25 -15.22 9.48 15.94
C GLY A 25 -14.42 8.65 16.96
N ASP A 26 -14.99 7.57 17.49
CA ASP A 26 -14.26 6.58 18.32
C ASP A 26 -13.63 5.50 17.44
N GLU A 27 -12.59 5.89 16.70
CA GLU A 27 -11.87 5.02 15.77
C GLU A 27 -10.83 4.16 16.51
N LYS A 28 -11.21 2.94 16.85
CA LYS A 28 -10.29 1.97 17.46
C LYS A 28 -9.30 1.44 16.43
N PHE A 29 -8.04 1.31 16.84
CA PHE A 29 -6.97 0.76 16.03
C PHE A 29 -7.27 -0.71 15.66
N ASP A 30 -7.19 -1.05 14.37
CA ASP A 30 -7.39 -2.41 13.90
C ASP A 30 -6.08 -3.20 14.03
N VAL A 31 -5.93 -3.84 15.20
CA VAL A 31 -4.78 -4.68 15.53
C VAL A 31 -4.63 -5.85 14.55
N VAL A 32 -5.74 -6.38 14.01
CA VAL A 32 -5.70 -7.52 13.08
C VAL A 32 -5.15 -7.08 11.73
N ALA A 33 -5.65 -5.96 11.19
CA ALA A 33 -5.13 -5.41 9.95
C ALA A 33 -3.64 -5.04 10.08
N PHE A 34 -3.22 -4.48 11.23
CA PHE A 34 -1.81 -4.21 11.49
C PHE A 34 -0.96 -5.49 11.55
N LEU A 35 -1.41 -6.50 12.29
CA LEU A 35 -0.69 -7.77 12.40
C LEU A 35 -0.60 -8.50 11.07
N VAL A 36 -1.63 -8.46 10.24
CA VAL A 36 -1.59 -9.07 8.90
C VAL A 36 -0.64 -8.28 8.00
N LEU A 37 -0.78 -6.95 7.95
CA LEU A 37 -0.02 -6.09 7.05
C LEU A 37 1.48 -6.10 7.34
N PHE A 38 1.89 -6.12 8.61
CA PHE A 38 3.31 -6.10 9.00
C PHE A 38 3.82 -7.47 9.43
N GLY A 39 2.99 -8.29 10.09
CA GLY A 39 3.40 -9.60 10.58
C GLY A 39 3.61 -10.62 9.46
N LEU A 40 2.77 -10.61 8.41
CA LEU A 40 2.94 -11.57 7.30
C LEU A 40 4.25 -11.31 6.51
N PRO A 41 4.60 -10.07 6.11
CA PRO A 41 5.89 -9.80 5.48
C PRO A 41 7.09 -10.19 6.36
N VAL A 42 7.03 -9.91 7.66
CA VAL A 42 8.08 -10.30 8.61
C VAL A 42 8.19 -11.83 8.71
N ALA A 43 7.07 -12.54 8.78
CA ALA A 43 7.06 -13.99 8.80
C ALA A 43 7.67 -14.58 7.51
N VAL A 44 7.35 -14.02 6.34
CA VAL A 44 7.97 -14.40 5.06
C VAL A 44 9.47 -14.19 5.10
N ALA A 45 9.95 -13.02 5.55
CA ALA A 45 11.38 -12.74 5.65
C ALA A 45 12.09 -13.73 6.58
N VAL A 46 11.55 -13.96 7.78
CA VAL A 46 12.11 -14.89 8.77
C VAL A 46 12.15 -16.32 8.22
N LEU A 47 11.08 -16.78 7.58
CA LEU A 47 11.03 -18.13 6.99
C LEU A 47 12.09 -18.31 5.91
N LEU A 48 12.28 -17.33 5.01
CA LEU A 48 13.30 -17.38 3.97
C LEU A 48 14.72 -17.38 4.56
N ILE A 49 14.96 -16.57 5.60
CA ILE A 49 16.25 -16.54 6.30
C ILE A 49 16.53 -17.87 7.01
N CYS A 50 15.55 -18.42 7.73
CA CYS A 50 15.68 -19.71 8.41
C CYS A 50 15.90 -20.87 7.44
N ALA A 51 15.24 -20.83 6.27
CA ALA A 51 15.40 -21.82 5.22
C ALA A 51 16.65 -21.60 4.35
N ARG A 52 17.39 -20.50 4.56
CA ARG A 52 18.56 -20.08 3.75
C ARG A 52 18.27 -20.05 2.25
N VAL A 53 17.12 -19.52 1.88
CA VAL A 53 16.73 -19.37 0.48
C VAL A 53 17.40 -18.11 -0.08
N ALA A 54 18.31 -18.29 -1.02
CA ALA A 54 18.82 -17.22 -1.86
C ALA A 54 18.00 -17.13 -3.15
N ILE A 55 17.84 -15.94 -3.70
CA ILE A 55 17.20 -15.76 -5.01
C ILE A 55 18.23 -16.06 -6.09
N ASP A 56 17.95 -17.07 -6.92
CA ASP A 56 18.84 -17.50 -8.00
C ASP A 56 18.84 -16.54 -9.20
N GLU A 57 17.70 -15.87 -9.47
CA GLU A 57 17.51 -15.00 -10.64
C GLU A 57 17.07 -13.58 -10.24
N PRO A 58 17.92 -12.80 -9.56
CA PRO A 58 17.53 -11.49 -9.03
C PRO A 58 17.14 -10.47 -10.11
N GLU A 59 17.61 -10.66 -11.35
CA GLU A 59 17.29 -9.81 -12.50
C GLU A 59 15.81 -9.86 -12.87
N ILE A 60 15.17 -11.03 -12.86
CA ILE A 60 13.74 -11.19 -13.16
C ILE A 60 12.90 -10.49 -12.10
N TRP A 61 13.30 -10.63 -10.82
CA TRP A 61 12.63 -9.97 -9.71
C TRP A 61 12.77 -8.45 -9.77
N LEU A 62 13.93 -7.95 -10.18
CA LEU A 62 14.17 -6.52 -10.37
C LEU A 62 13.30 -5.95 -11.50
N ALA A 63 13.19 -6.66 -12.63
CA ALA A 63 12.32 -6.27 -13.74
C ALA A 63 10.84 -6.25 -13.32
N ALA A 64 10.38 -7.28 -12.59
CA ALA A 64 9.02 -7.33 -12.05
C ALA A 64 8.74 -6.18 -11.08
N ALA A 65 9.68 -5.87 -10.19
CA ALA A 65 9.56 -4.75 -9.26
C ALA A 65 9.51 -3.40 -9.99
N ALA A 66 10.28 -3.21 -11.06
CA ALA A 66 10.20 -2.00 -11.89
C ALA A 66 8.83 -1.82 -12.56
N LEU A 67 8.26 -2.91 -13.11
CA LEU A 67 6.90 -2.90 -13.66
C LEU A 67 5.86 -2.59 -12.59
N LEU A 68 6.01 -3.17 -11.40
CA LEU A 68 5.11 -2.93 -10.27
C LEU A 68 5.14 -1.46 -9.82
N VAL A 69 6.31 -0.83 -9.73
CA VAL A 69 6.43 0.62 -9.43
C VAL A 69 5.69 1.44 -10.49
N GLY A 70 5.84 1.12 -11.78
CA GLY A 70 5.13 1.78 -12.86
C GLY A 70 3.60 1.66 -12.72
N ALA A 71 3.11 0.46 -12.41
CA ALA A 71 1.69 0.21 -12.17
C ALA A 71 1.16 0.97 -10.94
N LEU A 72 1.92 1.01 -9.85
CA LEU A 72 1.56 1.76 -8.64
C LEU A 72 1.52 3.27 -8.88
N LEU A 73 2.45 3.83 -9.66
CA LEU A 73 2.43 5.25 -10.05
C LEU A 73 1.20 5.58 -10.89
N ALA A 74 0.82 4.71 -11.83
CA ALA A 74 -0.41 4.85 -12.61
C ALA A 74 -1.67 4.74 -11.73
N GLY A 75 -1.69 3.80 -10.78
CA GLY A 75 -2.79 3.68 -9.82
C GLY A 75 -2.92 4.92 -8.93
N PHE A 76 -1.80 5.47 -8.46
CA PHE A 76 -1.78 6.69 -7.65
C PHE A 76 -2.37 7.88 -8.41
N SER A 77 -2.01 8.07 -9.69
CA SER A 77 -2.54 9.18 -10.48
C SER A 77 -4.06 9.07 -10.69
N GLN A 78 -4.59 7.86 -10.86
CA GLN A 78 -6.03 7.63 -10.94
C GLN A 78 -6.75 8.00 -9.64
N VAL A 79 -6.23 7.56 -8.49
CA VAL A 79 -6.79 7.89 -7.15
C VAL A 79 -6.74 9.40 -6.90
N ALA A 80 -5.65 10.06 -7.26
CA ALA A 80 -5.51 11.51 -7.15
C ALA A 80 -6.55 12.25 -8.01
N GLY A 81 -6.79 11.78 -9.24
CA GLY A 81 -7.80 12.34 -10.14
C GLY A 81 -9.24 12.12 -9.67
N TRP A 82 -9.55 11.02 -8.97
CA TRP A 82 -10.84 10.86 -8.29
C TRP A 82 -11.00 11.85 -7.13
N ARG A 83 -9.96 12.01 -6.32
CA ARG A 83 -9.97 12.95 -5.20
C ARG A 83 -10.25 14.39 -5.64
N GLU A 84 -9.62 14.84 -6.72
CA GLU A 84 -9.83 16.19 -7.26
C GLU A 84 -11.28 16.39 -7.73
N ARG A 85 -11.82 15.45 -8.52
CA ARG A 85 -13.21 15.49 -8.99
C ARG A 85 -14.23 15.51 -7.85
N ILE A 86 -13.97 14.80 -6.76
CA ILE A 86 -14.86 14.79 -5.59
C ILE A 86 -14.75 16.13 -4.84
N LEU A 87 -13.56 16.70 -4.68
CA LEU A 87 -13.38 18.00 -4.03
C LEU A 87 -14.07 19.14 -4.80
N GLU A 88 -14.11 19.07 -6.13
CA GLU A 88 -14.82 20.04 -6.97
C GLU A 88 -16.34 20.05 -6.74
N ARG A 89 -16.94 18.93 -6.29
CA ARG A 89 -18.40 18.81 -6.05
C ARG A 89 -18.85 19.47 -4.74
N GLY A 90 -17.93 19.67 -3.78
CA GLY A 90 -18.15 20.54 -2.61
C GLY A 90 -19.20 20.07 -1.59
N ARG A 91 -19.67 18.82 -1.61
CA ARG A 91 -20.69 18.34 -0.64
C ARG A 91 -20.04 17.89 0.67
N SER A 92 -20.74 17.97 1.80
CA SER A 92 -20.20 17.55 3.11
C SER A 92 -19.99 16.04 3.21
N VAL A 93 -20.84 15.24 2.57
CA VAL A 93 -20.74 13.76 2.47
C VAL A 93 -19.45 13.32 1.76
N ASP A 94 -18.92 14.18 0.87
CA ASP A 94 -17.68 13.93 0.13
C ASP A 94 -16.44 13.93 1.02
N GLN A 95 -16.49 14.49 2.24
CA GLN A 95 -15.34 14.52 3.15
C GLN A 95 -14.89 13.13 3.60
N VAL A 96 -15.83 12.21 3.84
CA VAL A 96 -15.53 10.82 4.21
C VAL A 96 -14.88 10.09 3.03
N ARG A 97 -15.36 10.35 1.80
CA ARG A 97 -14.82 9.76 0.56
C ARG A 97 -13.43 10.29 0.24
N VAL A 98 -13.20 11.60 0.40
CA VAL A 98 -11.88 12.21 0.26
C VAL A 98 -10.90 11.63 1.26
N ARG A 99 -11.33 11.34 2.49
CA ARG A 99 -10.48 10.68 3.49
C ARG A 99 -10.09 9.27 3.05
N ALA A 100 -11.04 8.46 2.57
CA ALA A 100 -10.76 7.13 2.03
C ALA A 100 -9.74 7.16 0.89
N LEU A 101 -9.89 8.12 -0.03
CA LEU A 101 -8.96 8.30 -1.15
C LEU A 101 -7.57 8.77 -0.70
N ASN A 102 -7.49 9.62 0.34
CA ASN A 102 -6.20 10.01 0.92
C ASN A 102 -5.49 8.81 1.58
N GLU A 103 -6.24 7.93 2.27
CA GLU A 103 -5.71 6.70 2.87
C GLU A 103 -5.22 5.72 1.80
N ALA A 104 -6.03 5.49 0.75
CA ALA A 104 -5.65 4.67 -0.39
C ALA A 104 -4.40 5.23 -1.10
N GLY A 105 -4.36 6.55 -1.32
CA GLY A 105 -3.19 7.23 -1.89
C GLY A 105 -1.94 7.07 -1.02
N ALA A 106 -2.06 7.17 0.31
CA ALA A 106 -0.95 6.96 1.23
C ALA A 106 -0.43 5.52 1.21
N LEU A 107 -1.31 4.52 1.14
CA LEU A 107 -0.94 3.11 1.00
C LEU A 107 -0.19 2.85 -0.31
N ILE A 108 -0.68 3.39 -1.43
CA ILE A 108 0.00 3.26 -2.73
C ILE A 108 1.38 3.93 -2.68
N LEU A 109 1.49 5.13 -2.10
CA LEU A 109 2.78 5.79 -1.92
C LEU A 109 3.75 4.99 -1.06
N MET A 110 3.29 4.38 0.04
CA MET A 110 4.15 3.48 0.82
C MET A 110 4.57 2.25 0.03
N CYS A 111 3.67 1.65 -0.76
CA CYS A 111 4.01 0.54 -1.64
C CYS A 111 5.13 0.91 -2.63
N ILE A 112 5.10 2.13 -3.18
CA ILE A 112 6.17 2.62 -4.05
C ILE A 112 7.50 2.68 -3.30
N HIS A 113 7.53 3.24 -2.08
CA HIS A 113 8.76 3.31 -1.28
C HIS A 113 9.29 1.92 -0.92
N VAL A 114 8.41 1.01 -0.49
CA VAL A 114 8.76 -0.38 -0.18
C VAL A 114 9.26 -1.11 -1.41
N SER A 115 8.64 -0.90 -2.58
CA SER A 115 9.09 -1.49 -3.84
C SER A 115 10.47 -0.99 -4.24
N VAL A 116 10.78 0.30 -4.05
CA VAL A 116 12.11 0.86 -4.32
C VAL A 116 13.16 0.26 -3.39
N LEU A 117 12.85 0.10 -2.11
CA LEU A 117 13.74 -0.58 -1.15
C LEU A 117 13.96 -2.04 -1.52
N GLY A 118 12.89 -2.75 -1.92
CA GLY A 118 12.95 -4.11 -2.44
C GLY A 118 13.86 -4.22 -3.67
N SER A 119 13.67 -3.35 -4.66
CA SER A 119 14.52 -3.30 -5.86
C SER A 119 15.98 -3.01 -5.52
N ALA A 120 16.26 -2.09 -4.60
CA ALA A 120 17.62 -1.79 -4.17
C ALA A 120 18.27 -3.01 -3.50
N SER A 121 17.53 -3.73 -2.66
CA SER A 121 18.04 -4.97 -2.02
C SER A 121 18.34 -6.06 -3.04
N LEU A 122 17.47 -6.28 -4.04
CA LEU A 122 17.66 -7.24 -5.12
C LEU A 122 18.85 -6.88 -6.01
N LEU A 123 19.04 -5.59 -6.28
CA LEU A 123 20.21 -5.09 -7.00
C LEU A 123 21.51 -5.39 -6.22
N CYS A 124 21.51 -5.18 -4.90
CA CYS A 124 22.66 -5.56 -4.07
C CYS A 124 22.93 -7.07 -4.15
N VAL A 125 21.89 -7.92 -4.10
CA VAL A 125 22.06 -9.38 -4.27
C VAL A 125 22.64 -9.73 -5.63
N ALA A 126 22.15 -9.12 -6.71
CA ALA A 126 22.64 -9.35 -8.07
C ALA A 126 24.13 -8.99 -8.25
N LEU A 127 24.64 -8.03 -7.46
CA LEU A 127 26.05 -7.61 -7.48
C LEU A 127 26.97 -8.46 -6.60
N ILE A 128 26.42 -9.31 -5.72
CA ILE A 128 27.23 -10.20 -4.87
C ILE A 128 27.57 -11.45 -5.68
N GLU A 129 28.84 -11.60 -6.07
CA GLU A 129 29.33 -12.84 -6.68
C GLU A 129 29.31 -13.97 -5.63
N MET A 130 28.38 -14.92 -5.74
CA MET A 130 28.26 -16.05 -4.80
C MET A 130 29.41 -17.06 -4.87
N LYS A 131 30.31 -16.92 -5.86
CA LYS A 131 31.50 -17.75 -5.97
C LYS A 131 32.60 -17.15 -5.09
N ASP A 132 32.94 -17.86 -4.02
CA ASP A 132 34.17 -17.67 -3.23
C ASP A 132 34.12 -16.64 -2.09
N HIS A 133 33.02 -16.61 -1.32
CA HIS A 133 32.89 -15.71 -0.17
C HIS A 133 32.80 -16.42 1.19
N ALA A 134 33.36 -15.77 2.22
CA ALA A 134 33.31 -16.24 3.60
C ALA A 134 31.86 -16.36 4.10
N GLY A 135 31.59 -17.30 5.02
CA GLY A 135 30.22 -17.65 5.44
C GLY A 135 29.36 -16.53 6.03
N TRP A 136 29.93 -15.36 6.37
CA TRP A 136 29.14 -14.18 6.77
C TRP A 136 28.49 -13.46 5.58
N VAL A 137 29.06 -13.57 4.38
CA VAL A 137 28.50 -13.00 3.14
C VAL A 137 27.26 -13.76 2.70
N ASP A 138 27.23 -15.08 2.93
CA ASP A 138 26.06 -15.93 2.70
C ASP A 138 24.84 -15.45 3.51
N TRP A 139 25.05 -15.14 4.80
CA TRP A 139 23.99 -14.57 5.64
C TRP A 139 23.49 -13.20 5.18
N ILE A 140 24.37 -12.36 4.64
CA ILE A 140 23.98 -11.07 4.05
C ILE A 140 23.18 -11.30 2.77
N ALA A 141 23.62 -12.21 1.90
CA ALA A 141 22.95 -12.53 0.66
C ALA A 141 21.54 -13.10 0.90
N VAL A 142 21.40 -14.03 1.85
CA VAL A 142 20.10 -14.57 2.31
C VAL A 142 19.24 -13.45 2.92
N GLY A 143 19.83 -12.61 3.77
CA GLY A 143 19.12 -11.49 4.39
C GLY A 143 18.55 -10.52 3.35
N LEU A 144 19.37 -10.07 2.41
CA LEU A 144 18.95 -9.17 1.32
C LEU A 144 17.96 -9.86 0.37
N SER A 145 18.16 -11.14 0.05
CA SER A 145 17.24 -11.93 -0.78
C SER A 145 15.84 -12.03 -0.15
N SER A 146 15.75 -12.07 1.17
CA SER A 146 14.46 -12.12 1.87
C SER A 146 13.63 -10.83 1.76
N ILE A 147 14.29 -9.68 1.54
CA ILE A 147 13.64 -8.37 1.48
C ILE A 147 12.73 -8.26 0.26
N GLY A 148 13.13 -8.82 -0.89
CA GLY A 148 12.33 -8.79 -2.12
C GLY A 148 10.94 -9.43 -1.93
N PRO A 149 10.84 -10.73 -1.61
CA PRO A 149 9.57 -11.41 -1.39
C PRO A 149 8.76 -10.83 -0.23
N ALA A 150 9.40 -10.41 0.86
CA ALA A 150 8.71 -9.73 1.96
C ALA A 150 8.08 -8.40 1.51
N SER A 151 8.80 -7.62 0.69
CA SER A 151 8.29 -6.38 0.10
C SER A 151 7.09 -6.64 -0.81
N LEU A 152 7.15 -7.69 -1.64
CA LEU A 152 6.00 -8.09 -2.47
C LEU A 152 4.79 -8.51 -1.64
N ALA A 153 4.99 -9.28 -0.57
CA ALA A 153 3.91 -9.66 0.34
C ALA A 153 3.25 -8.43 0.97
N TYR A 154 4.05 -7.46 1.42
CA TYR A 154 3.55 -6.18 1.94
C TYR A 154 2.74 -5.42 0.88
N ILE A 155 3.26 -5.31 -0.35
CA ILE A 155 2.58 -4.60 -1.44
C ILE A 155 1.26 -5.29 -1.80
N ALA A 156 1.24 -6.62 -1.91
CA ALA A 156 0.03 -7.38 -2.23
C ALA A 156 -1.07 -7.16 -1.18
N LEU A 157 -0.72 -7.26 0.11
CA LEU A 157 -1.66 -6.99 1.21
C LEU A 157 -2.15 -5.55 1.22
N SER A 158 -1.24 -4.60 0.99
CA SER A 158 -1.59 -3.17 0.90
C SER A 158 -2.54 -2.90 -0.26
N LEU A 159 -2.35 -3.55 -1.40
CA LEU A 159 -3.25 -3.46 -2.55
C LEU A 159 -4.62 -4.06 -2.24
N CYS A 160 -4.71 -5.18 -1.50
CA CYS A 160 -6.00 -5.70 -1.03
C CYS A 160 -6.74 -4.68 -0.16
N LEU A 161 -6.03 -3.97 0.74
CA LEU A 161 -6.61 -2.90 1.54
C LEU A 161 -7.07 -1.74 0.65
N VAL A 162 -6.25 -1.29 -0.30
CA VAL A 162 -6.60 -0.23 -1.25
C VAL A 162 -7.86 -0.59 -2.05
N VAL A 163 -7.94 -1.80 -2.60
CA VAL A 163 -9.10 -2.28 -3.35
C VAL A 163 -10.34 -2.28 -2.46
N ASN A 164 -10.24 -2.75 -1.21
CA ASN A 164 -11.35 -2.73 -0.28
C ASN A 164 -11.82 -1.30 0.05
N LEU A 165 -10.89 -0.36 0.25
CA LEU A 165 -11.19 1.05 0.51
C LEU A 165 -11.87 1.73 -0.68
N LEU A 166 -11.44 1.40 -1.90
CA LEU A 166 -12.02 1.92 -3.14
C LEU A 166 -13.41 1.32 -3.40
N TRP A 167 -13.58 0.02 -3.13
CA TRP A 167 -14.86 -0.67 -3.26
C TRP A 167 -15.91 -0.09 -2.31
N ASP A 168 -15.55 0.08 -1.04
CA ASP A 168 -16.41 0.73 -0.03
C ASP A 168 -16.76 2.17 -0.45
N GLY A 169 -15.81 2.90 -1.03
CA GLY A 169 -16.07 4.23 -1.60
C GLY A 169 -17.10 4.20 -2.75
N PHE A 170 -17.03 3.19 -3.61
CA PHE A 170 -17.91 3.04 -4.77
C PHE A 170 -19.33 2.61 -4.38
N THR A 171 -19.50 1.64 -3.48
CA THR A 171 -20.82 1.16 -3.06
C THR A 171 -21.60 2.24 -2.32
N ASN A 172 -20.93 2.99 -1.43
CA ASN A 172 -21.58 4.10 -0.72
C ASN A 172 -21.99 5.24 -1.68
N GLU A 173 -21.27 5.44 -2.80
CA GLU A 173 -21.67 6.42 -3.82
C GLU A 173 -22.95 6.04 -4.55
N GLN A 174 -23.15 4.74 -4.83
CA GLN A 174 -24.38 4.25 -5.42
C GLN A 174 -25.56 4.40 -4.45
N GLU A 175 -25.40 3.99 -3.19
CA GLU A 175 -26.47 4.10 -2.17
C GLU A 175 -26.91 5.55 -1.92
N ASP A 176 -25.96 6.49 -1.82
CA ASP A 176 -26.29 7.90 -1.62
C ASP A 176 -27.01 8.49 -2.83
N SER A 177 -26.60 8.10 -4.05
CA SER A 177 -27.25 8.55 -5.30
C SER A 177 -28.67 7.98 -5.43
N GLU A 178 -28.90 6.74 -5.01
CA GLU A 178 -30.23 6.14 -4.97
C GLU A 178 -31.14 6.86 -3.96
N ARG A 179 -30.63 7.22 -2.77
CA ARG A 179 -31.39 7.98 -1.77
C ARG A 179 -31.76 9.38 -2.25
N GLU A 180 -30.83 10.12 -2.83
CA GLU A 180 -31.07 11.48 -3.34
C GLU A 180 -32.13 11.46 -4.46
N ASN A 181 -32.10 10.45 -5.35
CA ASN A 181 -33.12 10.27 -6.39
C ASN A 181 -34.51 9.90 -5.85
N LEU A 182 -34.59 9.23 -4.71
CA LEU A 182 -35.87 8.89 -4.05
C LEU A 182 -36.47 10.11 -3.34
N GLU A 183 -35.64 10.93 -2.67
CA GLU A 183 -36.09 12.17 -2.01
C GLU A 183 -36.62 13.21 -3.03
N ASP A 184 -36.00 13.31 -4.21
CA ASP A 184 -36.49 14.18 -5.30
C ASP A 184 -37.83 13.70 -5.88
N PHE A 185 -38.16 12.41 -5.74
CA PHE A 185 -39.44 11.84 -6.20
C PHE A 185 -40.59 12.09 -5.21
N ASP A 186 -40.30 12.10 -3.90
CA ASP A 186 -41.28 12.35 -2.83
C ASP A 186 -41.49 13.86 -2.53
N GLY A 187 -40.64 14.74 -3.07
CA GLY A 187 -40.76 16.20 -2.94
C GLY A 187 -41.71 16.88 -3.93
N VAL A 188 -42.40 16.11 -4.78
CA VAL A 188 -43.37 16.59 -5.77
C VAL A 188 -44.79 16.33 -5.26
N ASP A 189 -45.25 17.14 -4.30
CA ASP A 189 -46.68 17.29 -3.92
C ASP A 189 -47.02 18.78 -3.74
#